data_AF-A0A3M7FQH1-F1
#
_entry.id   AF-A0A3M7FQH1-F1
#
_cell.length_a   1.000
_cell.length_b   1.000
_cell.length_c   1.000
_cell.angle_alpha   90.00
_cell.angle_beta   90.00
_cell.angle_gamma   90.00
#
_symmetry.space_group_name_H-M   'P 1'
#
loop_
_entity.id
_entity.type
_entity.pdbx_description
1 polymer ?
#
loop_
_entity_poly.entity_id
_entity_poly.type
_entity_poly.pdbx_seq_one_letter_code
_entity_poly.pdbx_strand_id
1 'polypeptide(L)'
;MATDRGELKIESQNIKTAPGVELSAQQQTLVGSVLDLFAGRPSLPKLGLWKDDAEFTDPLTIAKGREKYEAQWYGLQAVFSEIERLSHEVKSSGNPIVMDMSTRYVVKGLGKEQKIDSVVEIHTEGDKITKVADMWNGKLPDGAISNAFRHLNAVSVPKMVGVPKNAEEDRQRGNQ
;
A
#
# COMPACT_ATOMS: atom_id res chain seq x y z
N MET A 1 15.27 -1.15 -17.93
CA MET A 1 14.94 -0.11 -18.93
C MET A 1 14.08 0.92 -18.24
N ALA A 2 14.50 2.19 -18.20
CA ALA A 2 13.69 3.26 -17.64
C ALA A 2 12.45 3.46 -18.53
N THR A 3 11.27 3.31 -17.95
CA THR A 3 10.01 3.69 -18.60
C THR A 3 9.71 5.15 -18.25
N ASP A 4 8.69 5.77 -18.83
CA ASP A 4 8.20 7.10 -18.40
C ASP A 4 7.81 7.15 -16.91
N ARG A 5 7.70 5.98 -16.25
CA ARG A 5 7.43 5.83 -14.83
C ARG A 5 8.70 5.88 -13.96
N GLY A 6 9.88 5.68 -14.54
CA GLY A 6 11.16 5.65 -13.81
C GLY A 6 11.73 4.24 -13.63
N GLU A 7 12.74 4.14 -12.77
CA GLU A 7 13.39 2.88 -12.38
C GLU A 7 12.71 2.29 -11.14
N LEU A 8 12.46 0.98 -11.12
CA LEU A 8 11.87 0.33 -9.96
C LEU A 8 12.90 0.20 -8.83
N LYS A 9 12.68 0.92 -7.72
CA LYS A 9 13.46 0.75 -6.49
C LYS A 9 12.58 0.25 -5.35
N ILE A 10 12.80 -1.00 -4.95
CA ILE A 10 12.17 -1.59 -3.78
C ILE A 10 13.03 -1.28 -2.55
N GLU A 11 12.45 -0.68 -1.53
CA GLU A 11 13.13 -0.34 -0.29
C GLU A 11 12.96 -1.44 0.76
N SER A 12 11.81 -2.11 0.78
CA SER A 12 11.53 -3.22 1.69
C SER A 12 12.16 -4.54 1.21
N GLN A 13 13.48 -4.64 1.31
CA GLN A 13 14.27 -5.81 0.89
C GLN A 13 14.28 -6.95 1.93
N ASN A 14 14.17 -6.61 3.22
CA ASN A 14 14.23 -7.59 4.31
C ASN A 14 12.84 -8.14 4.63
N ILE A 15 12.32 -8.98 3.74
CA ILE A 15 11.00 -9.60 3.88
C ILE A 15 11.08 -10.77 4.86
N LYS A 16 10.32 -10.70 5.95
CA LYS A 16 10.19 -11.80 6.91
C LYS A 16 9.15 -12.80 6.42
N THR A 17 9.49 -14.08 6.45
CA THR A 17 8.58 -15.17 6.11
C THR A 17 8.44 -16.13 7.30
N ALA A 18 7.25 -16.74 7.43
CA ALA A 18 7.02 -17.79 8.40
C ALA A 18 7.85 -19.05 8.05
N PRO A 19 8.12 -19.95 9.01
CA PRO A 19 8.83 -21.19 8.74
C PRO A 19 8.21 -22.00 7.59
N GLY A 20 9.02 -22.42 6.63
CA GLY A 20 8.57 -23.17 5.46
C GLY A 20 7.92 -22.34 4.35
N VAL A 21 7.83 -21.01 4.52
CA VAL A 21 7.35 -20.10 3.48
C VAL A 21 8.53 -19.53 2.71
N GLU A 22 8.61 -19.89 1.43
CA GLU A 22 9.59 -19.36 0.48
C GLU A 22 8.89 -18.52 -0.59
N LEU A 23 9.49 -17.39 -0.94
CA LEU A 23 9.03 -16.49 -2.00
C LEU A 23 9.99 -16.57 -3.18
N SER A 24 9.46 -16.74 -4.38
CA SER A 24 10.23 -16.53 -5.61
C SER A 24 10.72 -15.08 -5.72
N ALA A 25 11.75 -14.84 -6.54
CA ALA A 25 12.28 -13.48 -6.76
C ALA A 25 11.18 -12.49 -7.23
N GLN A 26 10.25 -12.95 -8.06
CA GLN A 26 9.11 -12.13 -8.48
C GLN A 26 8.18 -11.81 -7.30
N GLN A 27 7.84 -12.82 -6.48
CA GLN A 27 6.99 -12.59 -5.30
C GLN A 27 7.68 -11.67 -4.28
N GLN A 28 8.99 -11.77 -4.09
CA GLN A 28 9.75 -10.84 -3.24
C GLN A 28 9.64 -9.40 -3.76
N THR A 29 9.75 -9.21 -5.07
CA THR A 29 9.58 -7.89 -5.70
C THR A 29 8.17 -7.32 -5.47
N LEU A 30 7.13 -8.14 -5.67
CA LEU A 30 5.74 -7.72 -5.48
C LEU A 30 5.42 -7.41 -4.02
N VAL A 31 5.83 -8.31 -3.09
CA VAL A 31 5.63 -8.12 -1.65
C VAL A 31 6.40 -6.90 -1.16
N GLY A 32 7.66 -6.73 -1.55
CA GLY A 32 8.47 -5.57 -1.21
C GLY A 32 7.85 -4.26 -1.71
N SER A 33 7.30 -4.26 -2.93
CA SER A 33 6.56 -3.10 -3.46
C SER A 33 5.33 -2.79 -2.62
N VAL A 34 4.51 -3.79 -2.27
CA VAL A 34 3.31 -3.58 -1.44
C VAL A 34 3.68 -3.06 -0.04
N LEU A 35 4.74 -3.61 0.54
CA LEU A 35 5.31 -3.16 1.81
C LEU A 35 5.77 -1.69 1.78
N ASP A 36 6.33 -1.21 0.66
CA ASP A 36 6.69 0.20 0.47
C ASP A 36 5.45 1.09 0.34
N LEU A 37 4.42 0.62 -0.37
CA LEU A 37 3.13 1.33 -0.48
C LEU A 37 2.49 1.55 0.90
N PHE A 38 2.43 0.50 1.73
CA PHE A 38 1.94 0.60 3.11
C PHE A 38 2.81 1.46 4.02
N ALA A 39 4.10 1.67 3.68
CA ALA A 39 4.99 2.57 4.40
C ALA A 39 4.88 4.04 3.91
N GLY A 40 3.90 4.36 3.06
CA GLY A 40 3.73 5.71 2.51
C GLY A 40 4.79 6.10 1.48
N ARG A 41 5.36 5.12 0.77
CA ARG A 41 6.41 5.34 -0.25
C ARG A 41 5.93 4.92 -1.64
N PRO A 42 4.80 5.49 -2.12
CA PRO A 42 4.31 5.23 -3.46
C PRO A 42 5.31 5.73 -4.50
N SER A 43 5.36 5.05 -5.64
CA SER A 43 6.01 5.55 -6.83
C SER A 43 5.37 4.95 -8.08
N LEU A 44 5.46 5.65 -9.21
CA LEU A 44 4.93 5.17 -10.49
C LEU A 44 5.54 3.82 -10.92
N PRO A 45 6.84 3.52 -10.70
CA PRO A 45 7.40 2.20 -10.99
C PRO A 45 6.76 1.09 -10.15
N LYS A 46 6.57 1.32 -8.84
CA LYS A 46 5.90 0.38 -7.91
C LYS A 46 4.47 0.13 -8.34
N LEU A 47 3.73 1.19 -8.68
CA LEU A 47 2.35 1.11 -9.19
C LEU A 47 2.28 0.55 -10.63
N GLY A 48 3.40 0.50 -11.35
CA GLY A 48 3.57 -0.20 -12.62
C GLY A 48 3.56 -1.73 -12.49
N LEU A 49 3.68 -2.27 -11.28
CA LEU A 49 3.53 -3.70 -10.99
C LEU A 49 2.06 -4.13 -10.87
N TRP A 50 1.12 -3.18 -10.87
CA TRP A 50 -0.31 -3.44 -10.80
C TRP A 50 -0.93 -3.44 -12.21
N LYS A 51 -1.94 -4.28 -12.45
CA LYS A 51 -2.77 -4.19 -13.66
C LYS A 51 -3.60 -2.92 -13.65
N ASP A 52 -3.98 -2.44 -14.83
CA ASP A 52 -4.77 -1.21 -14.97
C ASP A 52 -6.17 -1.33 -14.35
N ASP A 53 -6.74 -2.53 -14.33
CA ASP A 53 -8.04 -2.86 -13.74
C ASP A 53 -7.94 -3.42 -12.31
N ALA A 54 -6.75 -3.38 -11.71
CA ALA A 54 -6.51 -3.90 -10.37
C ALA A 54 -7.29 -3.16 -9.28
N GLU A 55 -7.35 -3.77 -8.10
CA GLU A 55 -8.20 -3.29 -7.01
C GLU A 55 -7.42 -3.24 -5.68
N PHE A 56 -7.52 -2.12 -4.97
CA PHE A 56 -7.16 -2.05 -3.56
C PHE A 56 -8.42 -1.97 -2.70
N THR A 57 -8.48 -2.78 -1.64
CA THR A 57 -9.59 -2.75 -0.68
C THR A 57 -9.08 -2.72 0.73
N ASP A 58 -9.70 -1.91 1.56
CA ASP A 58 -9.58 -1.96 3.02
C ASP A 58 -11.00 -1.84 3.63
N PRO A 59 -11.16 -1.79 4.96
CA PRO A 59 -12.48 -1.64 5.56
C PRO A 59 -13.24 -0.36 5.17
N LEU A 60 -12.56 0.64 4.62
CA LEU A 60 -13.07 1.99 4.41
C LEU A 60 -13.24 2.33 2.93
N THR A 61 -12.50 1.65 2.06
CA THR A 61 -12.41 1.98 0.64
C THR A 61 -12.38 0.76 -0.25
N ILE A 62 -12.94 0.93 -1.46
CA ILE A 62 -12.77 0.03 -2.59
C ILE A 62 -12.29 0.88 -3.75
N ALA A 63 -10.99 0.80 -4.05
CA ALA A 63 -10.32 1.56 -5.09
C ALA A 63 -10.02 0.65 -6.28
N LYS A 64 -10.99 0.53 -7.19
CA LYS A 64 -10.89 -0.29 -8.41
C LYS A 64 -10.50 0.53 -9.64
N GLY A 65 -9.49 0.05 -10.36
CA GLY A 65 -8.90 0.69 -11.54
C GLY A 65 -7.77 1.67 -11.18
N ARG A 66 -6.83 1.83 -12.12
CA ARG A 66 -5.56 2.56 -11.96
C ARG A 66 -5.71 3.92 -11.29
N GLU A 67 -6.55 4.78 -11.86
CA GLU A 67 -6.74 6.13 -11.32
C GLU A 67 -7.12 6.13 -9.83
N LYS A 68 -7.93 5.15 -9.41
CA LYS A 68 -8.43 5.09 -8.03
C LYS A 68 -7.40 4.52 -7.07
N TYR A 69 -6.76 3.38 -7.40
CA TYR A 69 -5.81 2.78 -6.48
C TYR A 69 -4.53 3.61 -6.38
N GLU A 70 -4.07 4.25 -7.47
CA GLU A 70 -2.91 5.14 -7.42
C GLU A 70 -3.21 6.36 -6.53
N ALA A 71 -4.36 6.99 -6.72
CA ALA A 71 -4.79 8.10 -5.87
C ALA A 71 -4.89 7.71 -4.39
N GLN A 72 -5.34 6.48 -4.08
CA GLN A 72 -5.39 5.97 -2.70
C GLN A 72 -3.98 5.91 -2.07
N TRP A 73 -3.00 5.35 -2.79
CA TRP A 73 -1.64 5.22 -2.26
C TRP A 73 -0.91 6.57 -2.10
N TYR A 74 -1.05 7.47 -3.07
CA TYR A 74 -0.54 8.84 -2.92
C TYR A 74 -1.29 9.65 -1.85
N GLY A 75 -2.60 9.41 -1.70
CA GLY A 75 -3.40 9.99 -0.63
C GLY A 75 -2.91 9.55 0.75
N LEU A 76 -2.57 8.27 0.92
CA LEU A 76 -1.98 7.73 2.15
C LEU A 76 -0.72 8.51 2.55
N GLN A 77 0.23 8.67 1.61
CA GLN A 77 1.46 9.45 1.85
C GLN A 77 1.18 10.90 2.28
N ALA A 78 0.16 11.54 1.70
CA ALA A 78 -0.13 12.94 1.98
C ALA A 78 -0.85 13.19 3.33
N VAL A 79 -1.64 12.22 3.80
CA VAL A 79 -2.45 12.34 5.02
C VAL A 79 -1.63 12.14 6.29
N PHE A 80 -0.61 11.29 6.24
CA PHE A 80 0.17 10.92 7.42
C PHE A 80 1.52 11.63 7.44
N SER A 81 1.91 12.16 8.61
CA SER A 81 3.25 12.71 8.83
C SER A 81 4.29 11.62 9.10
N GLU A 82 3.84 10.47 9.59
CA GLU A 82 4.69 9.31 9.87
C GLU A 82 3.88 8.03 9.65
N ILE A 83 4.54 7.05 9.03
CA ILE A 83 4.02 5.71 8.85
C ILE A 83 5.14 4.73 9.22
N GLU A 84 4.99 4.09 10.37
CA GLU A 84 5.97 3.18 10.94
C GLU A 84 5.44 1.75 10.86
N ARG A 85 6.11 0.92 10.05
CA ARG A 85 5.84 -0.52 10.02
C ARG A 85 6.49 -1.18 11.23
N LEU A 86 5.68 -1.58 12.21
CA LEU A 86 6.11 -2.21 13.45
C LEU A 86 6.50 -3.67 13.23
N SER A 87 5.73 -4.39 12.41
CA SER A 87 6.03 -5.78 12.04
C SER A 87 5.42 -6.14 10.69
N HIS A 88 5.99 -7.16 10.07
CA HIS A 88 5.37 -7.91 8.98
C HIS A 88 5.90 -9.35 8.99
N GLU A 89 5.09 -10.30 8.53
CA GLU A 89 5.49 -11.68 8.30
C GLU A 89 4.61 -12.31 7.21
N VAL A 90 5.22 -12.80 6.14
CA VAL A 90 4.51 -13.53 5.08
C VAL A 90 4.18 -14.94 5.55
N LYS A 91 2.88 -15.26 5.61
CA LYS A 91 2.31 -16.50 6.13
C LYS A 91 2.04 -17.54 5.04
N SER A 92 1.85 -17.11 3.80
CA SER A 92 1.62 -17.98 2.65
C SER A 92 2.15 -17.34 1.38
N SER A 93 2.85 -18.12 0.54
CA SER A 93 3.32 -17.72 -0.79
C SER A 93 2.41 -18.21 -1.93
N GLY A 94 1.16 -18.59 -1.61
CA GLY A 94 0.16 -18.97 -2.60
C GLY A 94 -0.39 -17.79 -3.41
N ASN A 95 -1.59 -17.98 -3.97
CA ASN A 95 -2.37 -16.90 -4.57
C ASN A 95 -3.75 -16.87 -3.90
N PRO A 96 -4.01 -15.95 -2.95
CA PRO A 96 -3.16 -14.80 -2.61
C PRO A 96 -1.90 -15.17 -1.82
N ILE A 97 -0.89 -14.31 -1.93
CA ILE A 97 0.18 -14.21 -0.94
C ILE A 97 -0.44 -13.58 0.31
N VAL A 98 -0.29 -14.19 1.47
CA VAL A 98 -0.90 -13.73 2.73
C VAL A 98 0.19 -13.26 3.69
N MET A 99 0.02 -12.09 4.28
CA MET A 99 0.97 -11.50 5.22
C MET A 99 0.26 -10.87 6.41
N ASP A 100 0.77 -11.13 7.61
CA ASP A 100 0.40 -10.37 8.80
C ASP A 100 1.25 -9.09 8.83
N MET A 101 0.64 -7.94 9.12
CA MET A 101 1.33 -6.66 9.18
C MET A 101 0.80 -5.81 10.34
N SER A 102 1.69 -5.06 10.98
CA SER A 102 1.33 -4.08 12.01
C SER A 102 1.95 -2.74 11.67
N THR A 103 1.13 -1.70 11.58
CA THR A 103 1.55 -0.37 11.17
C THR A 103 1.01 0.69 12.13
N ARG A 104 1.86 1.65 12.50
CA ARG A 104 1.50 2.85 13.24
C ARG A 104 1.47 4.03 12.29
N TYR A 105 0.35 4.74 12.28
CA TYR A 105 0.11 5.92 11.47
C TYR A 105 -0.01 7.14 12.36
N VAL A 106 0.62 8.26 11.98
CA VAL A 106 0.49 9.55 12.65
C VAL A 106 -0.12 10.57 11.70
N VAL A 107 -1.30 11.09 12.04
CA VAL A 107 -2.03 12.04 11.18
C VAL A 107 -1.33 13.40 11.16
N LYS A 108 -1.04 13.91 9.95
CA LYS A 108 -0.35 15.17 9.75
C LYS A 108 -1.13 16.33 10.38
N GLY A 109 -0.43 17.18 11.14
CA GLY A 109 -1.00 18.38 11.77
C GLY A 109 -1.83 18.14 13.05
N LEU A 110 -2.33 16.91 13.27
CA LEU A 110 -3.06 16.55 14.50
C LEU A 110 -2.21 15.79 15.52
N GLY A 111 -1.11 15.15 15.09
CA GLY A 111 -0.27 14.31 15.95
C GLY A 111 -0.99 13.09 16.50
N LYS A 112 -2.20 12.79 16.00
CA LYS A 112 -3.00 11.65 16.45
C LYS A 112 -2.45 10.39 15.85
N GLU A 113 -2.20 9.42 16.72
CA GLU A 113 -1.65 8.13 16.33
C GLU A 113 -2.74 7.05 16.24
N GLN A 114 -2.56 6.13 15.31
CA GLN A 114 -3.39 4.95 15.16
C GLN A 114 -2.51 3.74 14.82
N LYS A 115 -2.60 2.69 15.63
CA LYS A 115 -2.04 1.38 15.31
C LYS A 115 -3.08 0.53 14.59
N ILE A 116 -2.69 -0.15 13.53
CA ILE A 116 -3.53 -1.06 12.76
C ILE A 116 -2.79 -2.38 12.60
N ASP A 117 -3.45 -3.46 12.99
CA ASP A 117 -3.01 -4.82 12.73
C ASP A 117 -3.84 -5.37 11.56
N SER A 118 -3.16 -5.90 10.55
CA SER A 118 -3.72 -6.23 9.24
C SER A 118 -3.36 -7.65 8.82
N VAL A 119 -4.31 -8.34 8.19
CA VAL A 119 -4.03 -9.45 7.30
C VAL A 119 -4.11 -8.91 5.88
N VAL A 120 -2.98 -8.92 5.17
CA VAL A 120 -2.85 -8.43 3.80
C VAL A 120 -2.85 -9.62 2.84
N GLU A 121 -3.77 -9.61 1.87
CA GLU A 121 -3.82 -10.55 0.76
C GLU A 121 -3.38 -9.86 -0.53
N ILE A 122 -2.39 -10.43 -1.20
CA ILE A 122 -1.87 -9.93 -2.49
C ILE A 122 -2.20 -10.99 -3.55
N HIS A 123 -3.17 -10.67 -4.40
CA HIS A 123 -3.53 -11.50 -5.55
C HIS A 123 -2.71 -11.10 -6.77
N THR A 124 -2.26 -12.10 -7.50
CA THR A 124 -1.41 -11.92 -8.67
C THR A 124 -1.92 -12.68 -9.88
N GLU A 125 -1.56 -12.19 -11.06
CA GLU A 125 -1.69 -12.88 -12.33
C GLU A 125 -0.39 -12.66 -13.12
N GLY A 126 0.39 -13.74 -13.31
CA GLY A 126 1.73 -13.63 -13.86
C GLY A 126 2.65 -12.78 -12.99
N ASP A 127 3.21 -11.72 -13.56
CA ASP A 127 4.12 -10.78 -12.90
C ASP A 127 3.41 -9.55 -12.32
N LYS A 128 2.06 -9.49 -12.39
CA LYS A 128 1.27 -8.32 -11.97
C LYS A 128 0.36 -8.58 -10.78
N ILE A 129 0.14 -7.53 -10.01
CA ILE A 129 -0.86 -7.47 -8.94
C ILE A 129 -2.24 -7.19 -9.55
N THR A 130 -3.22 -8.01 -9.20
CA THR A 130 -4.63 -7.87 -9.59
C THR A 130 -5.48 -7.32 -8.45
N LYS A 131 -5.13 -7.65 -7.20
CA LYS A 131 -5.82 -7.14 -6.03
C LYS A 131 -4.91 -7.12 -4.81
N VAL A 132 -5.04 -6.09 -3.98
CA VAL A 132 -4.55 -6.12 -2.60
C VAL A 132 -5.73 -5.85 -1.66
N ALA A 133 -5.95 -6.77 -0.73
CA ALA A 133 -6.93 -6.60 0.34
C ALA A 133 -6.22 -6.42 1.68
N ASP A 134 -6.50 -5.33 2.38
CA ASP A 134 -6.04 -5.02 3.72
C ASP A 134 -7.18 -5.27 4.71
N MET A 135 -7.11 -6.37 5.47
CA MET A 135 -8.15 -6.75 6.43
C MET A 135 -7.72 -6.40 7.85
N TRP A 136 -8.30 -5.34 8.42
CA TRP A 136 -7.95 -4.88 9.75
C TRP A 136 -8.51 -5.81 10.82
N ASN A 137 -7.66 -6.28 11.73
CA ASN A 137 -7.98 -7.29 12.75
C ASN A 137 -8.68 -8.53 12.16
N GLY A 138 -8.37 -8.89 10.91
CA GLY A 138 -8.98 -10.01 10.19
C GLY A 138 -10.47 -9.84 9.85
N LYS A 139 -11.01 -8.62 9.87
CA LYS A 139 -12.42 -8.33 9.56
C LYS A 139 -12.57 -7.15 8.59
N LEU A 140 -13.47 -7.29 7.62
CA LEU A 140 -14.15 -6.15 6.97
C LEU A 140 -15.20 -5.61 7.97
N PRO A 141 -15.49 -4.30 8.03
CA PRO A 141 -15.84 -3.68 9.29
C PRO A 141 -17.28 -3.93 9.74
N ASP A 142 -17.41 -4.11 11.06
CA ASP A 142 -18.46 -3.51 11.87
C ASP A 142 -17.77 -2.74 13.02
N GLY A 143 -18.07 -1.43 13.17
CA GLY A 143 -17.74 -0.64 14.37
C GLY A 143 -16.48 0.24 14.36
N ALA A 144 -16.19 0.80 15.55
CA ALA A 144 -15.52 2.07 15.91
C ALA A 144 -14.30 2.56 15.10
N ILE A 145 -13.56 1.69 14.42
CA ILE A 145 -12.44 2.09 13.56
C ILE A 145 -12.91 2.91 12.35
N SER A 146 -14.16 2.68 11.91
CA SER A 146 -14.81 3.44 10.86
C SER A 146 -14.86 4.95 11.13
N ASN A 147 -14.95 5.39 12.39
CA ASN A 147 -15.19 6.80 12.71
C ASN A 147 -13.95 7.70 12.56
N ALA A 148 -12.74 7.19 12.85
CA ALA A 148 -11.51 7.96 12.73
C ALA A 148 -11.13 8.20 11.27
N PHE A 149 -11.30 7.20 10.41
CA PHE A 149 -11.07 7.33 8.97
C PHE A 149 -12.24 7.96 8.21
N ARG A 150 -13.50 7.80 8.66
CA ARG A 150 -14.63 8.61 8.16
C ARG A 150 -14.42 10.11 8.43
N HIS A 151 -13.76 10.48 9.52
CA HIS A 151 -13.38 11.88 9.77
C HIS A 151 -12.20 12.35 8.90
N LEU A 152 -11.29 11.46 8.50
CA LEU A 152 -10.26 11.76 7.49
C LEU A 152 -10.89 12.03 6.09
N ASN A 153 -12.05 11.44 5.79
CA ASN A 153 -12.85 11.82 4.61
C ASN A 153 -13.58 13.16 4.75
N ALA A 154 -13.79 13.67 5.97
CA ALA A 154 -14.68 14.81 6.23
C ALA A 154 -13.99 16.19 6.21
N VAL A 155 -12.65 16.27 6.10
CA VAL A 155 -11.97 17.57 6.09
C VAL A 155 -10.84 17.60 5.05
N SER A 156 -11.19 18.02 3.84
CA SER A 156 -10.35 18.80 2.90
C SER A 156 -9.15 18.19 2.15
N VAL A 157 -8.72 16.93 2.37
CA VAL A 157 -7.51 16.39 1.70
C VAL A 157 -7.69 15.93 0.23
N PRO A 158 -8.80 15.32 -0.23
CA PRO A 158 -8.85 14.67 -1.55
C PRO A 158 -8.71 15.61 -2.76
N LYS A 159 -8.89 16.92 -2.60
CA LYS A 159 -8.87 17.86 -3.74
C LYS A 159 -7.47 18.34 -4.14
N MET A 160 -6.39 17.97 -3.44
CA MET A 160 -5.05 18.52 -3.69
C MET A 160 -3.94 17.50 -3.99
N VAL A 161 -4.16 16.19 -3.86
CA VAL A 161 -3.10 15.19 -4.10
C VAL A 161 -3.37 14.47 -5.41
N GLY A 162 -2.92 15.05 -6.52
CA GLY A 162 -2.96 14.40 -7.83
C GLY A 162 -1.88 13.33 -7.95
N VAL A 163 -2.14 12.25 -8.67
CA VAL A 163 -1.11 11.27 -9.05
C VAL A 163 -0.07 11.97 -9.95
N PRO A 164 1.25 11.75 -9.74
CA PRO A 164 2.29 12.31 -10.60
C PRO A 164 2.11 11.87 -12.05
N LYS A 165 2.33 12.78 -13.00
CA LYS A 165 2.12 12.50 -14.43
C LYS A 165 3.28 11.73 -15.05
N ASN A 166 4.47 11.79 -14.46
CA ASN A 166 5.69 11.18 -14.97
C ASN A 166 6.72 10.98 -13.85
N ALA A 167 7.80 10.26 -14.15
CA ALA A 167 8.89 9.98 -13.23
C ALA A 167 9.54 11.23 -12.61
N GLU A 168 9.63 12.33 -13.37
CA GLU A 168 10.25 13.56 -12.88
C GLU A 168 9.40 14.22 -11.79
N GLU A 169 8.09 14.33 -12.00
CA GLU A 169 7.17 14.84 -11.00
C GLU A 169 7.11 13.93 -9.76
N ASP A 170 7.15 12.62 -9.95
CA ASP A 170 7.15 11.65 -8.84
C ASP A 170 8.42 11.80 -7.99
N ARG A 171 9.58 11.95 -8.64
CA ARG A 171 10.87 12.19 -7.97
C ARG A 171 10.91 13.51 -7.22
N GLN A 172 10.32 14.57 -7.78
CA GLN A 172 10.22 15.88 -7.10
C GLN A 172 9.41 15.81 -5.80
N ARG A 173 8.53 14.80 -5.67
CA ARG A 173 7.77 14.52 -4.45
C ARG A 173 8.51 13.60 -3.47
N GLY A 174 9.76 13.24 -3.78
CA GLY A 174 10.61 12.39 -2.95
C GLY A 174 10.44 10.89 -3.19
N ASN A 175 9.73 10.50 -4.25
CA ASN A 175 9.44 9.10 -4.55
C ASN A 175 10.45 8.49 -5.50
N GLN A 176 10.64 7.17 -5.41
CA GLN A 176 11.57 6.41 -6.24
C GLN A 176 11.16 4.95 -6.38
#